data_AF-A0A0N4YPD3-F1
#
_entry.id   AF-A0A0N4YPD3-F1
#
_cell.length_a   1.000
_cell.length_b   1.000
_cell.length_c   1.000
_cell.angle_alpha   90.00
_cell.angle_beta   90.00
_cell.angle_gamma   90.00
#
_symmetry.space_group_name_H-M   'P 1'
#
loop_
_entity.id
_entity.type
_entity.pdbx_description
1 polymer ?
#
loop_
_entity_poly.entity_id
_entity_poly.type
_entity_poly.pdbx_seq_one_letter_code
_entity_poly.pdbx_strand_id
1 'polypeptide(L)'
;MVFVLVSQHGAISRRFCVRLRRFKSKSPAQLEEYDRRNVGDGRMGFRVQQLIIRRATVFAVLPKGIVSLPLSSCHTITSCSACVSSPDPMCQWCTAVGKCTTANLCPSATASVCPLQNGPPSPTSLSVDDIRNITLPVKHLPQPDGFSYVCVFGSGSSPASWTVDGVSCGLPVLRSSAADLPPSITDSLALSTSISSYRIVEHNFTVYNCGAFMTCSSCSSSETGCDWCISSHKCVSSGKCAVDKATECVHINRSAEIMIPKGSSHEISFAVAHLDRLPKESNYRCRVTVNGTVTESKARLSEVSYVQYRS
;
A
#
# COMPACT_ATOMS: atom_id res chain seq x y z
N MET A 1 23.79 -29.16 -11.30
CA MET A 1 25.07 -29.32 -10.56
C MET A 1 25.90 -28.06 -10.75
N VAL A 2 26.50 -27.52 -9.68
CA VAL A 2 27.36 -26.33 -9.73
C VAL A 2 28.81 -26.76 -9.57
N PHE A 3 29.70 -26.28 -10.44
CA PHE A 3 31.11 -26.60 -10.42
C PHE A 3 31.94 -25.34 -10.15
N VAL A 4 32.96 -25.46 -9.30
CA VAL A 4 33.92 -24.39 -9.01
C VAL A 4 35.28 -24.81 -9.54
N LEU A 5 35.82 -24.06 -10.50
CA LEU A 5 37.14 -24.31 -11.08
C LEU A 5 38.11 -23.17 -10.74
N VAL A 6 39.36 -23.53 -10.45
CA VAL A 6 40.46 -22.58 -10.32
C VAL A 6 41.18 -22.47 -11.65
N SER A 7 41.24 -21.26 -12.19
CA SER A 7 42.04 -20.94 -13.36
C SER A 7 43.24 -20.11 -12.91
N GLN A 8 44.45 -20.65 -13.09
CA GLN A 8 45.71 -19.96 -12.86
C GLN A 8 46.34 -19.65 -14.21
N HIS A 9 46.24 -18.40 -14.67
CA HIS A 9 46.94 -17.94 -15.87
C HIS A 9 48.17 -17.13 -15.49
N GLY A 10 49.32 -17.43 -16.10
CA GLY A 10 50.45 -16.51 -16.14
C GLY A 10 50.15 -15.41 -17.14
N ALA A 11 49.88 -14.19 -16.67
CA ALA A 11 49.75 -13.04 -17.56
C ALA A 11 51.11 -12.37 -17.76
N ILE A 12 51.40 -12.02 -19.02
CA ILE A 12 52.60 -11.32 -19.54
C ILE A 12 52.83 -9.95 -18.87
N SER A 13 51.85 -9.44 -18.12
CA SER A 13 51.98 -8.26 -17.26
C SER A 13 51.87 -8.67 -15.80
N ARG A 14 53.02 -8.69 -15.09
CA ARG A 14 53.36 -8.96 -13.66
C ARG A 14 52.26 -8.91 -12.56
N ARG A 15 51.05 -9.41 -12.79
CA ARG A 15 49.99 -9.65 -11.81
C ARG A 15 49.42 -11.04 -12.08
N PHE A 16 49.82 -12.00 -11.25
CA PHE A 16 49.14 -13.28 -11.17
C PHE A 16 47.74 -12.99 -10.63
N CYS A 17 46.68 -13.32 -11.37
CA CYS A 17 45.31 -13.25 -10.86
C CYS A 17 44.77 -14.67 -10.81
N VAL A 18 44.64 -15.26 -9.61
CA VAL A 18 43.90 -16.52 -9.49
C VAL A 18 42.43 -16.22 -9.64
N ARG A 19 41.73 -16.98 -10.48
CA ARG A 19 40.30 -16.80 -10.70
C ARG A 19 39.56 -18.05 -10.27
N LEU A 20 38.54 -17.86 -9.43
CA LEU A 20 37.49 -18.83 -9.23
C LEU A 20 36.41 -18.58 -10.27
N ARG A 21 36.13 -19.60 -11.07
CA ARG A 21 35.07 -19.61 -12.08
C ARG A 21 34.00 -20.58 -11.64
N ARG A 22 32.73 -20.18 -11.76
CA ARG A 22 31.58 -21.02 -11.42
C ARG A 22 30.82 -21.38 -12.67
N PHE A 23 30.45 -22.66 -12.75
CA PHE A 23 29.75 -23.21 -13.91
C PHE A 23 28.45 -23.87 -13.48
N LYS A 24 27.42 -23.73 -14.31
CA LYS A 24 26.19 -24.51 -14.26
C LYS A 24 26.17 -25.51 -15.41
N SER A 25 25.64 -26.70 -15.15
CA SER A 25 25.49 -27.76 -16.16
C SER A 25 24.00 -27.96 -16.47
N LYS A 26 23.64 -27.84 -17.76
CA LYS A 26 22.32 -28.23 -18.29
C LYS A 26 22.33 -29.70 -18.76
N SER A 27 23.50 -30.20 -19.17
CA SER A 27 23.79 -31.60 -19.47
C SER A 27 25.26 -31.89 -19.12
N PRO A 28 25.67 -33.16 -18.95
CA PRO A 28 27.05 -33.51 -18.60
C PRO A 28 28.12 -32.96 -19.57
N ALA A 29 27.74 -32.69 -20.82
CA ALA A 29 28.62 -32.20 -21.88
C ALA A 29 28.62 -30.66 -22.05
N GLN A 30 27.76 -29.92 -21.35
CA GLN A 30 27.61 -28.48 -21.51
C GLN A 30 27.72 -27.73 -20.18
N LEU A 31 28.84 -27.04 -20.00
CA LEU A 31 29.15 -26.19 -18.85
C LEU A 31 29.12 -24.71 -19.27
N GLU A 32 28.36 -23.89 -18.54
CA GLU A 32 28.22 -22.44 -18.79
C GLU A 32 28.81 -21.67 -17.59
N GLU A 33 29.84 -20.84 -17.83
CA GLU A 33 30.45 -19.97 -16.80
C GLU A 33 29.47 -18.84 -16.44
N TYR A 34 29.16 -18.65 -15.15
CA TYR A 34 28.21 -17.62 -14.71
C TYR A 34 28.77 -16.63 -13.67
N ASP A 35 29.89 -16.95 -13.02
CA ASP A 35 30.55 -16.06 -12.07
C ASP A 35 32.08 -16.24 -12.14
N ARG A 36 32.80 -15.15 -11.91
CA ARG A 36 34.26 -15.08 -11.91
C ARG A 36 34.76 -14.14 -10.82
N ARG A 37 35.60 -14.65 -9.91
CA ARG A 37 36.18 -13.86 -8.82
C ARG A 37 37.69 -13.98 -8.76
N ASN A 38 38.37 -12.86 -8.56
CA ASN A 38 39.81 -12.86 -8.29
C ASN A 38 40.07 -13.28 -6.84
N VAL A 39 41.12 -14.07 -6.62
CA VAL A 39 41.51 -14.59 -5.31
C VAL A 39 42.98 -14.28 -5.05
N GLY A 40 43.25 -13.69 -3.89
CA GLY A 40 44.58 -13.29 -3.46
C GLY A 40 44.93 -11.85 -3.78
N ASP A 41 46.00 -11.38 -3.15
CA ASP A 41 46.56 -10.03 -3.30
C ASP A 41 48.09 -10.07 -3.08
N GLY A 42 48.74 -8.90 -3.12
CA GLY A 42 50.20 -8.81 -2.92
C GLY A 42 50.69 -9.28 -1.53
N ARG A 43 49.80 -9.36 -0.52
CA ARG A 43 50.13 -9.77 0.84
C ARG A 43 49.98 -11.28 1.02
N MET A 44 48.89 -11.84 0.52
CA MET A 44 48.54 -13.26 0.67
C MET A 44 49.16 -14.16 -0.41
N GLY A 45 49.57 -13.55 -1.53
CA GLY A 45 50.06 -14.23 -2.72
C GLY A 45 48.93 -14.51 -3.72
N PHE A 46 49.31 -15.00 -4.89
CA PHE A 46 48.43 -15.17 -6.04
C PHE A 46 48.44 -16.61 -6.56
N ARG A 47 48.62 -17.60 -5.68
CA ARG A 47 48.60 -19.02 -6.04
C ARG A 47 47.68 -19.76 -5.08
N VAL A 48 46.61 -20.36 -5.57
CA VAL A 48 45.76 -21.19 -4.72
C VAL A 48 46.44 -22.55 -4.56
N GLN A 49 46.80 -22.89 -3.32
CA GLN A 49 47.42 -24.16 -2.94
C GLN A 49 46.36 -25.24 -2.73
N GLN A 50 45.22 -24.88 -2.14
CA GLN A 50 44.13 -25.80 -1.85
C GLN A 50 42.78 -25.08 -1.89
N LEU A 51 41.76 -25.76 -2.41
CA LEU A 51 40.37 -25.37 -2.22
C LEU A 51 39.68 -26.32 -1.25
N ILE A 52 38.98 -25.75 -0.27
CA ILE A 52 38.18 -26.48 0.70
C ILE A 52 36.76 -25.94 0.63
N ILE A 53 35.79 -26.81 0.37
CA ILE A 53 34.37 -26.43 0.37
C ILE A 53 33.75 -26.91 1.67
N ARG A 54 33.17 -26.00 2.45
CA ARG A 54 32.42 -26.31 3.67
C ARG A 54 31.09 -25.58 3.63
N ARG A 55 29.98 -26.33 3.69
CA ARG A 55 28.61 -25.79 3.58
C ARG A 55 28.47 -24.89 2.34
N ALA A 56 28.17 -23.61 2.54
CA ALA A 56 27.97 -22.60 1.52
C ALA A 56 29.22 -21.71 1.28
N THR A 57 30.41 -22.14 1.69
CA THR A 57 31.64 -21.32 1.61
C THR A 57 32.80 -22.10 0.99
N VAL A 58 33.52 -21.44 0.08
CA VAL A 58 34.78 -21.90 -0.50
C VAL A 58 35.92 -21.20 0.23
N PHE A 59 36.82 -21.98 0.81
CA PHE A 59 38.08 -21.50 1.37
C PHE A 59 39.19 -21.78 0.38
N ALA A 60 39.88 -20.72 -0.03
CA ALA A 60 41.07 -20.81 -0.86
C ALA A 60 42.29 -20.58 0.02
N VAL A 61 43.14 -21.60 0.13
CA VAL A 61 44.42 -21.52 0.84
C VAL A 61 45.46 -20.95 -0.13
N LEU A 62 46.08 -19.83 0.25
CA LEU A 62 47.14 -19.13 -0.47
C LEU A 62 48.46 -19.24 0.33
N PRO A 63 49.62 -18.93 -0.27
CA PRO A 63 50.92 -19.22 0.35
C PRO A 63 51.14 -18.50 1.68
N LYS A 64 50.46 -17.36 1.89
CA LYS A 64 50.61 -16.52 3.09
C LYS A 64 49.27 -16.25 3.80
N GLY A 65 48.20 -16.97 3.47
CA GLY A 65 46.90 -16.74 4.09
C GLY A 65 45.75 -17.57 3.51
N ILE A 66 44.56 -17.39 4.05
CA ILE A 66 43.34 -18.08 3.59
C ILE A 66 42.29 -17.04 3.26
N VAL A 67 41.65 -17.17 2.10
CA VAL A 67 40.53 -16.32 1.67
C VAL A 67 39.25 -17.16 1.71
N SER A 68 38.22 -16.64 2.37
CA SER A 68 36.88 -17.26 2.39
C SER A 68 35.94 -16.55 1.42
N LEU A 69 35.23 -17.32 0.60
CA LEU A 69 34.37 -16.82 -0.47
C LEU A 69 33.03 -17.55 -0.41
N PRO A 70 31.90 -16.83 -0.24
CA PRO A 70 30.59 -17.49 -0.20
C PRO A 70 30.27 -18.10 -1.57
N LEU A 71 29.69 -19.30 -1.61
CA LEU A 71 29.34 -20.05 -2.81
C LEU A 71 28.30 -19.34 -3.67
N SER A 72 27.51 -18.46 -3.09
CA SER A 72 26.58 -17.59 -3.79
C SER A 72 26.69 -16.16 -3.24
N SER A 73 26.28 -15.19 -4.04
CA SER A 73 26.16 -13.78 -3.62
C SER A 73 24.72 -13.29 -3.74
N CYS A 74 23.73 -14.17 -3.55
CA CYS A 74 22.33 -13.83 -3.74
C CYS A 74 21.88 -12.62 -2.91
N HIS A 75 22.46 -12.43 -1.71
CA HIS A 75 22.18 -11.29 -0.84
C HIS A 75 22.48 -9.92 -1.46
N THR A 76 23.32 -9.84 -2.50
CA THR A 76 23.58 -8.57 -3.21
C THR A 76 22.43 -8.20 -4.15
N ILE A 77 21.53 -9.14 -4.45
CA ILE A 77 20.35 -8.94 -5.31
C ILE A 77 19.15 -8.65 -4.43
N THR A 78 18.63 -7.43 -4.52
CA THR A 78 17.53 -6.95 -3.66
C THR A 78 16.15 -7.07 -4.31
N SER A 79 16.08 -7.08 -5.65
CA SER A 79 14.83 -7.20 -6.39
C SER A 79 14.51 -8.65 -6.73
N CYS A 80 13.23 -9.01 -6.64
CA CYS A 80 12.75 -10.31 -7.08
C CYS A 80 13.05 -10.56 -8.56
N SER A 81 12.76 -9.58 -9.43
CA SER A 81 12.93 -9.74 -10.89
C SER A 81 14.37 -10.03 -11.28
N ALA A 82 15.32 -9.35 -10.63
CA ALA A 82 16.75 -9.59 -10.79
C ALA A 82 17.18 -10.95 -10.21
N CYS A 83 16.55 -11.39 -9.12
CA CYS A 83 16.85 -12.66 -8.47
C CYS A 83 16.43 -13.85 -9.34
N VAL A 84 15.19 -13.85 -9.82
CA VAL A 84 14.67 -14.93 -10.69
C VAL A 84 15.35 -14.97 -12.05
N SER A 85 15.88 -13.83 -12.51
CA SER A 85 16.67 -13.72 -13.74
C SER A 85 18.17 -13.93 -13.51
N SER A 86 18.59 -14.25 -12.27
CA SER A 86 19.99 -14.41 -11.93
C SER A 86 20.60 -15.59 -12.69
N PRO A 87 21.81 -15.43 -13.28
CA PRO A 87 22.49 -16.54 -13.92
C PRO A 87 23.04 -17.56 -12.91
N ASP A 88 23.16 -17.18 -11.63
CA ASP A 88 23.56 -18.07 -10.53
C ASP A 88 22.38 -18.98 -10.14
N PRO A 89 22.44 -20.29 -10.44
CA PRO A 89 21.34 -21.23 -10.20
C PRO A 89 21.08 -21.48 -8.71
N MET A 90 21.98 -21.01 -7.82
CA MET A 90 21.75 -21.10 -6.39
C MET A 90 20.82 -20.00 -5.88
N CYS A 91 20.64 -18.92 -6.65
CA CYS A 91 19.84 -17.78 -6.22
C CYS A 91 18.37 -17.97 -6.60
N GLN A 92 17.51 -17.92 -5.60
CA GLN A 92 16.07 -18.03 -5.73
C GLN A 92 15.39 -17.00 -4.84
N TRP A 93 14.20 -16.56 -5.24
CA TRP A 93 13.46 -15.58 -4.46
C TRP A 93 12.72 -16.26 -3.30
N CYS A 94 12.95 -15.76 -2.09
CA CYS A 94 12.28 -16.22 -0.89
C CYS A 94 11.15 -15.24 -0.53
N THR A 95 9.94 -15.46 -1.03
CA THR A 95 8.78 -14.57 -0.80
C THR A 95 8.46 -14.40 0.67
N ALA A 96 8.63 -15.45 1.49
CA ALA A 96 8.38 -15.42 2.92
C ALA A 96 9.20 -14.32 3.64
N VAL A 97 10.44 -14.06 3.19
CA VAL A 97 11.35 -13.08 3.78
C VAL A 97 11.51 -11.83 2.91
N GLY A 98 11.19 -11.92 1.61
CA GLY A 98 11.36 -10.82 0.65
C GLY A 98 12.82 -10.58 0.26
N LYS A 99 13.61 -11.65 0.12
CA LYS A 99 15.04 -11.57 -0.21
C LYS A 99 15.44 -12.62 -1.22
N CYS A 100 16.49 -12.33 -1.98
CA CYS A 100 17.15 -13.31 -2.83
C CYS A 100 18.12 -14.13 -1.98
N THR A 101 17.85 -15.43 -1.84
CA THR A 101 18.65 -16.34 -1.02
C THR A 101 18.90 -17.65 -1.75
N THR A 102 19.62 -18.56 -1.12
CA THR A 102 19.67 -19.95 -1.57
C THR A 102 18.49 -20.74 -0.99
N ALA A 103 18.08 -21.82 -1.67
CA ALA A 103 16.93 -22.64 -1.28
C ALA A 103 16.95 -23.05 0.20
N ASN A 104 18.11 -23.47 0.69
CA ASN A 104 18.33 -23.96 2.04
C ASN A 104 18.31 -22.87 3.14
N LEU A 105 18.29 -21.59 2.76
CA LEU A 105 18.22 -20.46 3.69
C LEU A 105 16.83 -19.82 3.74
N CYS A 106 15.91 -20.24 2.86
CA CYS A 106 14.53 -19.79 2.93
C CYS A 106 13.76 -20.66 3.94
N PRO A 107 13.00 -20.07 4.87
CA PRO A 107 12.19 -20.81 5.83
C PRO A 107 10.99 -21.53 5.18
N SER A 108 10.72 -21.26 3.91
CA SER A 108 9.61 -21.82 3.13
C SER A 108 10.08 -22.14 1.71
N ALA A 109 9.22 -22.71 0.88
CA ALA A 109 9.53 -22.97 -0.52
C ALA A 109 9.89 -21.67 -1.26
N THR A 110 10.99 -21.68 -2.00
CA THR A 110 11.39 -20.54 -2.85
C THR A 110 10.53 -20.49 -4.11
N ALA A 111 10.22 -19.29 -4.58
CA ALA A 111 9.45 -19.07 -5.80
C ALA A 111 10.38 -18.85 -7.01
N SER A 112 10.03 -19.46 -8.14
CA SER A 112 10.66 -19.23 -9.44
C SER A 112 10.04 -18.06 -10.21
N VAL A 113 8.89 -17.58 -9.76
CA VAL A 113 8.15 -16.45 -10.33
C VAL A 113 7.89 -15.43 -9.23
N CYS A 114 8.05 -14.16 -9.56
CA CYS A 114 7.79 -13.06 -8.63
C CYS A 114 6.30 -12.83 -8.44
N PRO A 115 5.84 -12.57 -7.19
CA PRO A 115 4.52 -12.02 -6.97
C PRO A 115 4.33 -10.75 -7.81
N LEU A 116 3.19 -10.65 -8.49
CA LEU A 116 2.88 -9.55 -9.40
C LEU A 116 1.53 -8.95 -9.04
N GLN A 117 1.51 -7.63 -8.81
CA GLN A 117 0.29 -6.87 -8.61
C GLN A 117 -0.67 -7.04 -9.79
N ASN A 118 -1.95 -7.35 -9.52
CA ASN A 118 -2.94 -7.68 -10.54
C ASN A 118 -4.20 -6.81 -10.43
N GLY A 119 -4.02 -5.49 -10.40
CA GLY A 119 -5.10 -4.51 -10.30
C GLY A 119 -5.11 -3.78 -8.95
N PRO A 120 -6.06 -2.83 -8.76
CA PRO A 120 -6.20 -2.09 -7.50
C PRO A 120 -6.85 -2.95 -6.39
N PRO A 121 -6.73 -2.52 -5.12
CA PRO A 121 -7.51 -3.09 -4.03
C PRO A 121 -9.02 -2.95 -4.31
N SER A 122 -9.79 -3.94 -3.87
CA SER A 122 -11.26 -3.90 -3.93
C SER A 122 -11.85 -4.13 -2.54
N PRO A 123 -12.56 -3.15 -1.96
CA PRO A 123 -12.78 -1.79 -2.49
C PRO A 123 -11.49 -0.94 -2.48
N THR A 124 -11.49 0.21 -3.16
CA THR A 124 -10.35 1.14 -3.23
C THR A 124 -10.23 2.08 -2.02
N SER A 125 -11.30 2.19 -1.24
CA SER A 125 -11.40 2.98 -0.02
C SER A 125 -12.41 2.34 0.92
N LEU A 126 -12.30 2.64 2.21
CA LEU A 126 -13.22 2.19 3.26
C LEU A 126 -13.42 3.30 4.31
N SER A 127 -14.52 3.23 5.06
CA SER A 127 -14.64 4.00 6.30
C SER A 127 -13.97 3.29 7.47
N VAL A 128 -13.63 4.02 8.53
CA VAL A 128 -12.99 3.46 9.75
C VAL A 128 -13.82 2.34 10.39
N ASP A 129 -15.16 2.44 10.32
CA ASP A 129 -16.08 1.47 10.92
C ASP A 129 -16.63 0.43 9.92
N ASP A 130 -16.01 0.35 8.74
CA ASP A 130 -16.37 -0.64 7.73
C ASP A 130 -15.75 -2.01 8.08
N ILE A 131 -16.59 -3.04 8.07
CA ILE A 131 -16.19 -4.42 8.40
C ILE A 131 -15.91 -5.26 7.15
N ARG A 132 -16.12 -4.70 5.95
CA ARG A 132 -15.84 -5.39 4.70
C ARG A 132 -14.35 -5.69 4.57
N ASN A 133 -14.04 -6.86 4.01
CA ASN A 133 -12.67 -7.20 3.70
C ASN A 133 -12.19 -6.46 2.46
N ILE A 134 -10.92 -6.08 2.48
CA ILE A 134 -10.16 -5.57 1.36
C ILE A 134 -9.55 -6.77 0.64
N THR A 135 -9.82 -6.88 -0.65
CA THR A 135 -9.18 -7.86 -1.53
C THR A 135 -8.01 -7.21 -2.25
N LEU A 136 -6.82 -7.79 -2.11
CA LEU A 136 -5.60 -7.36 -2.79
C LEU A 136 -5.23 -8.40 -3.86
N PRO A 137 -5.49 -8.12 -5.15
CA PRO A 137 -5.22 -9.07 -6.22
C PRO A 137 -3.72 -9.16 -6.53
N VAL A 138 -3.13 -10.34 -6.36
CA VAL A 138 -1.70 -10.60 -6.58
C VAL A 138 -1.53 -11.95 -7.28
N LYS A 139 -0.97 -11.91 -8.49
CA LYS A 139 -0.60 -13.11 -9.25
C LYS A 139 0.68 -13.73 -8.70
N HIS A 140 0.79 -15.06 -8.85
CA HIS A 140 1.98 -15.84 -8.44
C HIS A 140 2.33 -15.72 -6.95
N LEU A 141 1.33 -15.44 -6.12
CA LEU A 141 1.51 -15.43 -4.67
C LEU A 141 1.58 -16.88 -4.15
N PRO A 142 2.70 -17.33 -3.57
CA PRO A 142 2.84 -18.71 -3.11
C PRO A 142 1.90 -19.01 -1.95
N GLN A 143 1.48 -20.27 -1.83
CA GLN A 143 0.71 -20.72 -0.67
C GLN A 143 1.58 -20.55 0.61
N PRO A 144 1.02 -19.99 1.69
CA PRO A 144 1.77 -19.81 2.92
C PRO A 144 2.13 -21.17 3.55
N ASP A 145 3.41 -21.34 3.89
CA ASP A 145 3.94 -22.51 4.59
C ASP A 145 4.98 -22.06 5.61
N GLY A 146 4.67 -22.21 6.90
CA GLY A 146 5.49 -21.72 8.01
C GLY A 146 5.44 -20.20 8.25
N PHE A 147 4.59 -19.46 7.52
CA PHE A 147 4.32 -18.03 7.72
C PHE A 147 2.86 -17.71 7.38
N SER A 148 2.39 -16.50 7.69
CA SER A 148 1.08 -16.00 7.24
C SER A 148 1.24 -14.65 6.54
N TYR A 149 0.26 -14.31 5.69
CA TYR A 149 0.19 -13.00 5.07
C TYR A 149 -0.48 -11.98 5.99
N VAL A 150 -0.02 -10.74 5.92
CA VAL A 150 -0.46 -9.64 6.77
C VAL A 150 -0.62 -8.38 5.92
N CYS A 151 -1.77 -7.73 6.05
CA CYS A 151 -1.98 -6.40 5.48
C CYS A 151 -1.50 -5.34 6.46
N VAL A 152 -0.80 -4.33 5.96
CA VAL A 152 -0.19 -3.26 6.76
C VAL A 152 -0.64 -1.92 6.22
N PHE A 153 -1.17 -1.06 7.08
CA PHE A 153 -1.58 0.31 6.74
C PHE A 153 -1.14 1.25 7.86
N GLY A 154 -0.29 2.22 7.53
CA GLY A 154 0.41 3.05 8.53
C GLY A 154 1.17 2.19 9.54
N SER A 155 0.76 2.27 10.81
CA SER A 155 1.34 1.47 11.89
C SER A 155 0.47 0.29 12.34
N GLY A 156 -0.70 0.11 11.71
CA GLY A 156 -1.64 -0.97 11.96
C GLY A 156 -1.35 -2.20 11.08
N SER A 157 -1.79 -3.36 11.55
CA SER A 157 -1.75 -4.59 10.76
C SER A 157 -3.00 -5.45 10.97
N SER A 158 -3.37 -6.23 9.97
CA SER A 158 -4.46 -7.21 10.04
C SER A 158 -4.03 -8.54 9.39
N PRO A 159 -4.47 -9.69 9.93
CA PRO A 159 -4.26 -10.97 9.28
C PRO A 159 -4.90 -11.01 7.89
N ALA A 160 -4.22 -11.64 6.93
CA ALA A 160 -4.73 -11.81 5.58
C ALA A 160 -4.96 -13.30 5.25
N SER A 161 -6.13 -13.59 4.69
CA SER A 161 -6.50 -14.90 4.17
C SER A 161 -5.96 -15.04 2.75
N TRP A 162 -5.16 -16.07 2.50
CA TRP A 162 -4.58 -16.34 1.19
C TRP A 162 -5.61 -16.95 0.23
N THR A 163 -5.56 -16.53 -1.04
CA THR A 163 -6.30 -17.14 -2.15
C THR A 163 -5.41 -17.27 -3.36
N VAL A 164 -5.86 -18.02 -4.37
CA VAL A 164 -5.12 -18.18 -5.65
C VAL A 164 -4.97 -16.86 -6.41
N ASP A 165 -5.88 -15.91 -6.19
CA ASP A 165 -5.93 -14.62 -6.87
C ASP A 165 -5.28 -13.49 -6.06
N GLY A 166 -4.79 -13.76 -4.84
CA GLY A 166 -4.14 -12.77 -3.98
C GLY A 166 -4.43 -13.01 -2.49
N VAL A 167 -4.90 -11.97 -1.80
CA VAL A 167 -5.29 -12.07 -0.39
C VAL A 167 -6.55 -11.26 -0.06
N SER A 168 -7.20 -11.62 1.04
CA SER A 168 -8.31 -10.87 1.63
C SER A 168 -8.04 -10.58 3.10
N CYS A 169 -8.16 -9.32 3.52
CA CYS A 169 -7.89 -8.88 4.89
C CYS A 169 -8.88 -7.79 5.33
N GLY A 170 -9.16 -7.71 6.63
CA GLY A 170 -9.90 -6.57 7.19
C GLY A 170 -9.05 -5.30 7.19
N LEU A 171 -9.69 -4.14 7.36
CA LEU A 171 -8.98 -2.88 7.53
C LEU A 171 -8.01 -2.98 8.73
N PRO A 172 -6.70 -2.71 8.58
CA PRO A 172 -5.78 -2.72 9.69
C PRO A 172 -6.19 -1.73 10.80
N VAL A 173 -6.10 -2.17 12.05
CA VAL A 173 -6.53 -1.37 13.20
C VAL A 173 -5.70 -0.09 13.30
N LEU A 174 -6.37 1.06 13.24
CA LEU A 174 -5.76 2.36 13.47
C LEU A 174 -5.56 2.57 14.98
N ARG A 175 -4.39 3.08 15.38
CA ARG A 175 -4.04 3.29 16.81
C ARG A 175 -4.81 4.44 17.46
N SER A 176 -5.25 5.41 16.67
CA SER A 176 -5.97 6.58 17.17
C SER A 176 -7.47 6.28 17.30
N SER A 177 -8.11 6.92 18.28
CA SER A 177 -9.56 6.88 18.37
C SER A 177 -10.18 7.52 17.13
N ALA A 178 -11.34 7.03 16.68
CA ALA A 178 -12.02 7.62 15.53
C ALA A 178 -12.36 9.12 15.74
N ALA A 179 -12.45 9.60 16.98
CA ALA A 179 -12.70 11.00 17.29
C ALA A 179 -11.52 11.94 16.95
N ASP A 180 -10.28 11.42 16.97
CA ASP A 180 -9.06 12.21 16.74
C ASP A 180 -8.56 12.13 15.29
N LEU A 181 -9.23 11.33 14.45
CA LEU A 181 -8.82 11.13 13.06
C LEU A 181 -9.35 12.26 12.16
N PRO A 182 -8.53 12.76 11.20
CA PRO A 182 -9.01 13.68 10.19
C PRO A 182 -10.11 13.03 9.32
N PRO A 183 -10.87 13.81 8.51
CA PRO A 183 -11.94 13.29 7.66
C PRO A 183 -11.51 12.18 6.70
N SER A 184 -10.25 12.19 6.27
CA SER A 184 -9.66 11.17 5.42
C SER A 184 -8.17 11.00 5.70
N ILE A 185 -7.70 9.75 5.61
CA ILE A 185 -6.28 9.38 5.74
C ILE A 185 -5.92 8.56 4.49
N THR A 186 -4.94 9.03 3.73
CA THR A 186 -4.41 8.30 2.58
C THR A 186 -2.98 7.86 2.91
N ASP A 187 -2.73 6.56 2.84
CA ASP A 187 -1.42 5.97 3.08
C ASP A 187 -1.25 4.70 2.23
N SER A 188 -0.06 4.10 2.26
CA SER A 188 0.29 2.90 1.53
C SER A 188 -0.19 1.64 2.27
N LEU A 189 -1.24 1.00 1.75
CA LEU A 189 -1.67 -0.34 2.12
C LEU A 189 -0.76 -1.37 1.45
N ALA A 190 0.01 -2.11 2.24
CA ALA A 190 0.90 -3.15 1.72
C ALA A 190 0.56 -4.54 2.21
N LEU A 191 0.97 -5.51 1.39
CA LEU A 191 1.00 -6.91 1.76
C LEU A 191 2.41 -7.30 2.21
N SER A 192 2.50 -7.88 3.41
CA SER A 192 3.74 -8.41 3.98
C SER A 192 3.50 -9.81 4.56
N THR A 193 4.53 -10.39 5.17
CA THR A 193 4.44 -11.69 5.85
C THR A 193 4.58 -11.51 7.36
N SER A 194 4.17 -12.50 8.14
CA SER A 194 4.32 -12.49 9.60
C SER A 194 5.76 -12.51 10.09
N ILE A 195 6.72 -12.83 9.21
CA ILE A 195 8.13 -13.00 9.55
C ILE A 195 9.05 -11.94 8.92
N SER A 196 8.51 -11.04 8.09
CA SER A 196 9.26 -10.00 7.40
C SER A 196 8.45 -8.74 7.17
N SER A 197 9.12 -7.59 7.27
CA SER A 197 8.56 -6.28 6.94
C SER A 197 8.66 -5.94 5.44
N TYR A 198 9.13 -6.87 4.61
CA TYR A 198 9.16 -6.67 3.17
C TYR A 198 7.75 -6.47 2.61
N ARG A 199 7.57 -5.41 1.82
CA ARG A 199 6.31 -5.05 1.16
C ARG A 199 6.28 -5.76 -0.20
N ILE A 200 5.47 -6.81 -0.32
CA ILE A 200 5.35 -7.65 -1.52
C ILE A 200 4.65 -6.86 -2.64
N VAL A 201 3.54 -6.23 -2.28
CA VAL A 201 2.80 -5.26 -3.11
C VAL A 201 2.32 -4.13 -2.23
N GLU A 202 2.10 -2.96 -2.81
CA GLU A 202 1.58 -1.81 -2.09
C GLU A 202 0.71 -0.91 -2.96
N HIS A 203 -0.27 -0.26 -2.34
CA HIS A 203 -1.22 0.62 -3.01
C HIS A 203 -1.55 1.83 -2.15
N ASN A 204 -1.75 2.98 -2.78
CA ASN A 204 -2.40 4.11 -2.11
C ASN A 204 -3.84 3.71 -1.78
N PHE A 205 -4.19 3.80 -0.51
CA PHE A 205 -5.50 3.44 0.00
C PHE A 205 -6.00 4.55 0.92
N THR A 206 -7.30 4.87 0.82
CA THR A 206 -7.90 5.94 1.62
C THR A 206 -8.89 5.37 2.63
N VAL A 207 -8.72 5.77 3.87
CA VAL A 207 -9.64 5.48 4.97
C VAL A 207 -10.39 6.76 5.35
N TYR A 208 -11.72 6.71 5.34
CA TYR A 208 -12.58 7.84 5.66
C TYR A 208 -13.13 7.77 7.08
N ASN A 209 -13.07 8.89 7.78
CA ASN A 209 -13.75 9.06 9.06
C ASN A 209 -15.09 9.75 8.81
N CYS A 210 -16.14 8.97 8.56
CA CYS A 210 -17.46 9.53 8.25
C CYS A 210 -17.95 10.48 9.36
N GLY A 211 -17.70 10.15 10.62
CA GLY A 211 -18.13 10.97 11.76
C GLY A 211 -17.48 12.36 11.84
N ALA A 212 -16.38 12.59 11.14
CA ALA A 212 -15.73 13.90 11.07
C ALA A 212 -16.37 14.84 10.02
N PHE A 213 -17.21 14.33 9.13
CA PHE A 213 -17.94 15.18 8.18
C PHE A 213 -19.13 15.85 8.85
N MET A 214 -19.08 17.18 8.90
CA MET A 214 -20.11 18.01 9.55
C MET A 214 -21.19 18.50 8.59
N THR A 215 -21.02 18.32 7.27
CA THR A 215 -21.97 18.78 6.25
C THR A 215 -22.35 17.64 5.31
N CYS A 216 -23.58 17.68 4.81
CA CYS A 216 -24.04 16.74 3.79
C CYS A 216 -23.11 16.73 2.57
N SER A 217 -22.72 17.90 2.07
CA SER A 217 -21.91 18.03 0.85
C SER A 217 -20.51 17.41 0.97
N SER A 218 -19.91 17.41 2.17
CA SER A 218 -18.61 16.76 2.40
C SER A 218 -18.74 15.25 2.62
N CYS A 219 -19.87 14.81 3.17
CA CYS A 219 -20.18 13.41 3.44
C CYS A 219 -20.57 12.63 2.17
N SER A 220 -21.46 13.19 1.35
CA SER A 220 -22.20 12.49 0.29
C SER A 220 -21.42 12.26 -1.01
N SER A 221 -20.09 12.31 -0.97
CA SER A 221 -19.26 11.95 -2.13
C SER A 221 -19.31 10.43 -2.31
N SER A 222 -19.45 9.96 -3.56
CA SER A 222 -19.51 8.52 -3.85
C SER A 222 -18.23 7.77 -3.49
N GLU A 223 -17.10 8.47 -3.39
CA GLU A 223 -15.78 7.91 -3.11
C GLU A 223 -15.54 7.63 -1.61
N THR A 224 -16.30 8.29 -0.72
CA THR A 224 -16.10 8.21 0.73
C THR A 224 -16.64 6.92 1.35
N GLY A 225 -17.64 6.30 0.69
CA GLY A 225 -18.39 5.20 1.29
C GLY A 225 -19.20 5.63 2.53
N CYS A 226 -19.52 6.92 2.65
CA CYS A 226 -20.34 7.47 3.73
C CYS A 226 -21.74 7.85 3.23
N ASP A 227 -22.73 7.75 4.11
CA ASP A 227 -24.10 8.22 3.87
C ASP A 227 -24.45 9.33 4.87
N TRP A 228 -25.09 10.41 4.38
CA TRP A 228 -25.62 11.47 5.24
C TRP A 228 -27.05 11.12 5.66
N CYS A 229 -27.30 10.95 6.95
CA CYS A 229 -28.62 10.60 7.45
C CYS A 229 -29.47 11.84 7.71
N ILE A 230 -30.64 11.90 7.06
CA ILE A 230 -31.52 13.09 7.10
C ILE A 230 -32.05 13.33 8.51
N SER A 231 -32.50 12.28 9.19
CA SER A 231 -33.15 12.39 10.51
C SER A 231 -32.20 12.78 11.64
N SER A 232 -30.94 12.37 11.59
CA SER A 232 -29.95 12.64 12.64
C SER A 232 -29.01 13.80 12.32
N HIS A 233 -29.01 14.30 11.08
CA HIS A 233 -28.08 15.30 10.57
C HIS A 233 -26.60 14.93 10.82
N LYS A 234 -26.29 13.64 10.65
CA LYS A 234 -24.94 13.08 10.86
C LYS A 234 -24.51 12.28 9.65
N CYS A 235 -23.21 12.31 9.40
CA CYS A 235 -22.56 11.44 8.44
C CYS A 235 -22.15 10.12 9.10
N VAL A 236 -22.50 9.00 8.46
CA VAL A 236 -22.20 7.64 8.96
C VAL A 236 -21.65 6.77 7.84
N SER A 237 -21.10 5.61 8.17
CA SER A 237 -20.71 4.62 7.15
C SER A 237 -21.91 4.17 6.34
N SER A 238 -21.70 3.87 5.06
CA SER A 238 -22.80 3.54 4.15
C SER A 238 -23.65 2.38 4.67
N GLY A 239 -24.98 2.52 4.54
CA GLY A 239 -25.96 1.54 5.01
C GLY A 239 -26.28 1.61 6.52
N LYS A 240 -25.68 2.53 7.29
CA LYS A 240 -25.95 2.70 8.73
C LYS A 240 -26.99 3.78 9.06
N CYS A 241 -27.65 4.39 8.08
CA CYS A 241 -28.77 5.30 8.36
C CYS A 241 -30.00 4.54 8.86
N ALA A 242 -30.64 5.05 9.90
CA ALA A 242 -31.79 4.39 10.53
C ALA A 242 -33.08 4.47 9.69
N VAL A 243 -33.23 5.54 8.90
CA VAL A 243 -34.43 5.79 8.08
C VAL A 243 -33.99 6.09 6.66
N ASP A 244 -33.68 7.35 6.36
CA ASP A 244 -33.33 7.80 5.01
C ASP A 244 -31.94 8.41 4.95
N LYS A 245 -31.27 8.16 3.82
CA LYS A 245 -30.05 8.85 3.43
C LYS A 245 -30.34 9.96 2.43
N ALA A 246 -29.55 11.02 2.47
CA ALA A 246 -29.65 12.08 1.48
C ALA A 246 -29.10 11.61 0.12
N THR A 247 -29.92 11.72 -0.93
CA THR A 247 -29.47 11.55 -2.32
C THR A 247 -28.87 12.85 -2.86
N GLU A 248 -29.41 14.00 -2.46
CA GLU A 248 -28.80 15.30 -2.74
C GLU A 248 -28.91 16.20 -1.50
N CYS A 249 -27.94 17.11 -1.37
CA CYS A 249 -27.81 17.95 -0.20
C CYS A 249 -28.61 19.24 -0.33
N VAL A 250 -29.27 19.63 0.76
CA VAL A 250 -29.89 20.95 0.90
C VAL A 250 -28.81 22.02 0.78
N HIS A 251 -28.97 22.94 -0.15
CA HIS A 251 -28.04 24.05 -0.34
C HIS A 251 -28.78 25.30 -0.78
N ILE A 252 -28.25 26.46 -0.38
CA ILE A 252 -28.74 27.74 -0.85
C ILE A 252 -28.29 27.89 -2.30
N ASN A 253 -29.23 28.13 -3.21
CA ASN A 253 -28.89 28.41 -4.60
C ASN A 253 -28.10 29.72 -4.67
N ARG A 254 -27.15 29.82 -5.61
CA ARG A 254 -26.49 31.09 -5.90
C ARG A 254 -27.57 32.13 -6.21
N SER A 255 -27.79 33.03 -5.25
CA SER A 255 -28.74 34.12 -5.37
C SER A 255 -28.00 35.32 -5.97
N ALA A 256 -28.73 36.20 -6.67
CA ALA A 256 -28.19 37.51 -7.02
C ALA A 256 -27.70 38.23 -5.75
N GLU A 257 -26.72 39.14 -5.88
CA GLU A 257 -26.20 39.90 -4.75
C GLU A 257 -27.34 40.57 -3.97
N ILE A 258 -27.49 40.21 -2.69
CA ILE A 258 -28.52 40.75 -1.81
C ILE A 258 -27.95 42.01 -1.16
N MET A 259 -28.45 43.18 -1.57
CA MET A 259 -28.03 44.47 -1.00
C MET A 259 -28.99 44.92 0.09
N ILE A 260 -28.46 45.19 1.30
CA ILE A 260 -29.27 45.61 2.46
C ILE A 260 -28.80 47.00 2.91
N PRO A 261 -29.66 48.04 2.82
CA PRO A 261 -29.30 49.38 3.27
C PRO A 261 -29.14 49.43 4.80
N LYS A 262 -28.07 50.07 5.26
CA LYS A 262 -27.81 50.24 6.71
C LYS A 262 -28.93 51.06 7.36
N GLY A 263 -29.46 50.57 8.48
CA GLY A 263 -30.47 51.28 9.29
C GLY A 263 -31.92 51.02 8.87
N SER A 264 -32.16 50.12 7.92
CA SER A 264 -33.50 49.77 7.45
C SER A 264 -33.82 48.30 7.73
N SER A 265 -35.08 48.01 8.09
CA SER A 265 -35.55 46.63 8.26
C SER A 265 -36.01 46.09 6.92
N HIS A 266 -35.35 45.04 6.42
CA HIS A 266 -35.71 44.36 5.18
C HIS A 266 -35.93 42.87 5.43
N GLU A 267 -36.96 42.32 4.78
CA GLU A 267 -37.14 40.87 4.69
C GLU A 267 -36.28 40.32 3.55
N ILE A 268 -35.57 39.23 3.80
CA ILE A 268 -34.66 38.61 2.84
C ILE A 268 -35.24 37.26 2.45
N SER A 269 -35.42 37.04 1.15
CA SER A 269 -35.79 35.75 0.58
C SER A 269 -34.71 35.24 -0.36
N PHE A 270 -34.46 33.94 -0.32
CA PHE A 270 -33.50 33.28 -1.20
C PHE A 270 -33.99 31.86 -1.50
N ALA A 271 -33.61 31.36 -2.68
CA ALA A 271 -33.98 30.02 -3.09
C ALA A 271 -33.06 28.98 -2.41
N VAL A 272 -33.67 27.90 -1.92
CA VAL A 272 -32.97 26.74 -1.36
C VAL A 272 -33.35 25.52 -2.18
N ALA A 273 -32.35 24.79 -2.66
CA ALA A 273 -32.55 23.53 -3.34
C ALA A 273 -32.83 22.41 -2.32
N HIS A 274 -33.74 21.50 -2.68
CA HIS A 274 -34.13 20.33 -1.87
C HIS A 274 -34.69 20.70 -0.48
N LEU A 275 -35.45 21.80 -0.41
CA LEU A 275 -36.05 22.31 0.83
C LEU A 275 -37.00 21.31 1.49
N ASP A 276 -37.63 20.44 0.70
CA ASP A 276 -38.52 19.35 1.12
C ASP A 276 -37.85 18.35 2.07
N ARG A 277 -36.51 18.28 2.07
CA ARG A 277 -35.72 17.39 2.94
C ARG A 277 -35.45 17.98 4.33
N LEU A 278 -35.84 19.23 4.58
CA LEU A 278 -35.72 19.87 5.88
C LEU A 278 -36.95 19.58 6.76
N PRO A 279 -36.78 19.41 8.08
CA PRO A 279 -37.91 19.29 9.00
C PRO A 279 -38.86 20.50 8.90
N LYS A 280 -40.13 20.28 8.50
CA LYS A 280 -41.09 21.39 8.31
C LYS A 280 -41.38 22.16 9.60
N GLU A 281 -41.33 21.49 10.75
CA GLU A 281 -41.60 22.05 12.08
C GLU A 281 -40.31 22.31 12.87
N SER A 282 -39.39 23.10 12.31
CA SER A 282 -38.16 23.47 13.01
C SER A 282 -37.97 24.98 13.13
N ASN A 283 -37.27 25.39 14.18
CA ASN A 283 -37.01 26.79 14.50
C ASN A 283 -35.82 27.32 13.68
N TYR A 284 -36.00 27.45 12.37
CA TYR A 284 -34.98 27.99 11.48
C TYR A 284 -34.63 29.43 11.84
N ARG A 285 -33.33 29.76 11.72
CA ARG A 285 -32.80 31.11 11.94
C ARG A 285 -31.81 31.45 10.84
N CYS A 286 -31.86 32.69 10.37
CA CYS A 286 -30.83 33.28 9.55
C CYS A 286 -29.82 33.94 10.47
N ARG A 287 -28.53 33.58 10.33
CA ARG A 287 -27.42 34.16 11.08
C ARG A 287 -26.51 34.92 10.12
N VAL A 288 -26.39 36.22 10.31
CA VAL A 288 -25.53 37.10 9.49
C VAL A 288 -24.37 37.57 10.35
N THR A 289 -23.15 37.46 9.85
CA THR A 289 -21.94 37.93 10.54
C THR A 289 -21.35 39.10 9.77
N VAL A 290 -21.32 40.29 10.39
CA VAL A 290 -20.75 41.52 9.80
C VAL A 290 -19.72 42.09 10.76
N ASN A 291 -18.46 42.21 10.34
CA ASN A 291 -17.35 42.71 11.16
C ASN A 291 -17.23 42.03 12.53
N GLY A 292 -17.50 40.73 12.62
CA GLY A 292 -17.48 39.95 13.86
C GLY A 292 -18.75 40.04 14.71
N THR A 293 -19.66 40.98 14.41
CA THR A 293 -20.97 41.06 15.06
C THR A 293 -21.93 40.08 14.41
N VAL A 294 -22.57 39.25 15.22
CA VAL A 294 -23.55 38.25 14.79
C VAL A 294 -24.95 38.78 15.05
N THR A 295 -25.77 38.83 13.99
CA THR A 295 -27.20 39.12 14.07
C THR A 295 -27.98 37.88 13.66
N GLU A 296 -28.95 37.48 14.49
CA GLU A 296 -29.84 36.36 14.20
C GLU A 296 -31.28 36.83 14.05
N SER A 297 -32.01 36.21 13.12
CA SER A 297 -33.43 36.45 12.90
C SER A 297 -34.14 35.15 12.63
N LYS A 298 -35.39 35.01 13.10
CA LYS A 298 -36.19 33.82 12.83
C LYS A 298 -36.46 33.72 11.32
N ALA A 299 -36.31 32.53 10.77
CA ALA A 299 -36.60 32.23 9.38
C ALA A 299 -37.84 31.33 9.30
N ARG A 300 -38.53 31.39 8.17
CA ARG A 300 -39.67 30.52 7.86
C ARG A 300 -39.43 29.89 6.50
N LEU A 301 -39.76 28.60 6.38
CA LEU A 301 -39.75 27.92 5.10
C LEU A 301 -41.01 28.30 4.32
N SER A 302 -40.84 28.64 3.05
CA SER A 302 -41.92 29.04 2.14
C SER A 302 -41.82 28.22 0.86
N GLU A 303 -42.85 27.44 0.51
CA GLU A 303 -42.89 26.58 -0.69
C GLU A 303 -43.26 27.34 -1.98
N VAL A 304 -43.04 28.66 -2.03
CA VAL A 304 -43.40 29.47 -3.21
C VAL A 304 -42.38 29.24 -4.34
N SER A 305 -42.60 28.19 -5.11
CA SER A 305 -42.14 28.10 -6.48
C SER A 305 -42.94 29.12 -7.28
N TYR A 306 -42.32 30.24 -7.65
CA TYR A 306 -42.96 31.21 -8.56
C TYR A 306 -43.12 30.57 -9.93
N VAL A 307 -44.21 29.84 -10.11
CA VAL A 307 -44.80 29.56 -11.42
C VAL A 307 -45.49 30.86 -11.83
N GLN A 308 -44.77 31.76 -12.50
CA GLN A 308 -45.42 32.84 -13.24
C GLN A 308 -46.08 32.23 -14.48
N TYR A 309 -47.35 31.83 -14.34
CA TYR A 309 -48.27 31.73 -15.48
C TYR A 309 -49.25 32.91 -15.46
N ARG A 310 -49.06 33.76 -16.47
CA ARG A 310 -49.99 34.63 -17.22
C ARG A 310 -51.37 35.00 -16.63
N SER A 311 -51.69 36.28 -16.80
CA SER A 311 -52.60 36.74 -17.86
C SER A 311 -52.05 38.00 -18.51
#